data_AF-A0A151NUA2-F1
#
_entry.id   AF-A0A151NUA2-F1
#
_cell.length_a   1.000
_cell.length_b   1.000
_cell.length_c   1.000
_cell.angle_alpha   90.00
_cell.angle_beta   90.00
_cell.angle_gamma   90.00
#
_symmetry.space_group_name_H-M   'P 1'
#
loop_
_entity.id
_entity.type
_entity.pdbx_description
1 polymer ?
#
loop_
_entity_poly.entity_id
_entity_poly.type
_entity_poly.pdbx_seq_one_letter_code
_entity_poly.pdbx_strand_id
1 'polypeptide(L)' 'MSPHERRGAFKQRKSFASRQREVAAVRAKFPNKLPVILERYPREKALPVLDRTKFLVPQELTMGQFVAIIR' A
#
# COMPACT_ATOMS: atom_id res chain seq x y z
N MET A 1 19.59 8.87 -4.78
CA MET A 1 18.22 8.90 -4.19
C MET A 1 17.24 8.27 -5.16
N SER A 2 16.59 7.19 -4.73
CA SER A 2 15.65 6.42 -5.57
C SER A 2 14.43 7.28 -5.94
N PRO A 3 13.87 7.17 -7.16
CA PRO A 3 12.65 7.90 -7.57
C PRO A 3 11.46 7.74 -6.61
N HIS A 4 11.46 6.65 -5.83
CA HIS A 4 10.43 6.34 -4.84
C HIS A 4 10.56 7.14 -3.53
N GLU A 5 11.74 7.64 -3.18
CA GLU A 5 11.95 8.48 -1.98
C GLU A 5 11.48 9.93 -2.16
N ARG A 6 11.38 10.41 -3.41
CA ARG A 6 11.00 11.80 -3.73
C ARG A 6 9.50 12.07 -3.74
N ARG A 7 8.68 11.04 -3.56
CA ARG A 7 7.22 11.15 -3.65
C ARG A 7 6.66 11.05 -2.24
N GLY A 8 6.12 12.16 -1.71
CA GLY A 8 5.52 12.21 -0.36
C GLY A 8 4.47 11.12 -0.12
N ALA A 9 4.02 10.96 1.12
CA ALA A 9 3.11 9.89 1.51
C ALA A 9 1.87 9.80 0.58
N PHE A 10 1.32 8.61 0.38
CA PHE A 10 0.21 8.36 -0.55
C PHE A 10 -0.96 9.33 -0.33
N LYS A 11 -1.28 9.64 0.93
CA LYS A 11 -2.34 10.58 1.30
C LYS A 11 -2.04 12.04 0.92
N GLN A 12 -0.77 12.43 0.82
CA GLN A 12 -0.36 13.77 0.35
C GLN A 12 -0.43 13.86 -1.18
N ARG A 13 -0.14 12.76 -1.87
CA ARG A 13 -0.17 12.69 -3.35
C ARG A 13 -1.57 12.55 -3.94
N LYS A 14 -2.54 12.06 -3.16
CA LYS A 14 -3.92 11.83 -3.62
C LYS A 14 -4.95 12.35 -2.63
N SER A 15 -5.87 13.18 -3.14
CA SER A 15 -7.00 13.69 -2.39
C SER A 15 -7.86 12.55 -1.82
N PHE A 16 -8.55 12.84 -0.71
CA PHE A 16 -9.46 11.88 -0.09
C PHE A 16 -10.52 11.36 -1.05
N ALA A 17 -11.19 12.25 -1.78
CA ALA A 17 -12.23 11.89 -2.74
C ALA A 17 -11.71 10.95 -3.85
N SER A 18 -10.51 11.22 -4.38
CA SER A 18 -9.89 10.34 -5.38
C SER A 18 -9.58 8.96 -4.81
N ARG A 19 -9.02 8.89 -3.59
CA ARG A 19 -8.73 7.62 -2.91
C ARG A 19 -9.99 6.81 -2.65
N GLN A 20 -11.07 7.45 -2.20
CA GLN A 20 -12.34 6.79 -1.93
C GLN A 20 -12.95 6.20 -3.20
N ARG A 21 -12.95 6.97 -4.31
CA ARG A 21 -13.48 6.51 -5.60
C ARG A 21 -12.68 5.33 -6.16
N GLU A 22 -11.34 5.38 -6.08
CA GLU A 22 -10.46 4.29 -6.50
C GLU A 22 -10.72 3.01 -5.69
N VAL A 23 -10.81 3.13 -4.36
CA VAL A 23 -11.07 1.98 -3.47
C VAL A 23 -12.46 1.39 -3.71
N ALA A 24 -13.48 2.22 -3.94
CA ALA A 24 -14.84 1.75 -4.24
C ALA A 24 -14.87 0.89 -5.52
N ALA A 25 -14.26 1.38 -6.60
CA ALA A 25 -14.17 0.63 -7.86
C ALA A 25 -13.37 -0.68 -7.70
N VAL A 26 -12.26 -0.64 -6.97
CA VAL A 26 -11.43 -1.83 -6.70
C VAL A 26 -12.18 -2.87 -5.87
N ARG A 27 -12.92 -2.46 -4.83
CA ARG A 27 -13.71 -3.38 -4.00
C ARG A 27 -14.87 -3.99 -4.77
N ALA A 28 -15.51 -3.24 -5.66
CA ALA A 28 -16.54 -3.79 -6.54
C ALA A 28 -15.96 -4.86 -7.49
N LYS A 29 -14.75 -4.64 -8.02
CA LYS A 29 -14.08 -5.58 -8.93
C LYS A 29 -13.48 -6.81 -8.21
N PHE A 30 -13.03 -6.65 -6.98
CA PHE A 30 -12.35 -7.69 -6.21
C PHE A 30 -12.94 -7.77 -4.78
N PRO A 31 -14.17 -8.29 -4.61
CA PRO A 31 -14.89 -8.24 -3.34
C PRO A 31 -14.17 -8.95 -2.19
N ASN A 32 -13.42 -10.02 -2.48
CA ASN A 32 -12.68 -10.81 -1.50
C ASN A 32 -11.24 -10.32 -1.28
N LYS A 33 -10.88 -9.14 -1.82
CA LYS A 33 -9.54 -8.54 -1.63
C LYS A 33 -9.61 -7.19 -0.94
N LEU A 34 -8.67 -6.95 -0.06
CA LEU A 34 -8.48 -5.71 0.69
C LEU A 34 -7.42 -4.85 -0.01
N PRO A 35 -7.74 -3.62 -0.42
CA PRO A 35 -6.73 -2.68 -0.90
C PRO A 35 -5.93 -2.13 0.28
N VAL A 36 -4.64 -2.44 0.32
CA VAL A 36 -3.71 -2.05 1.38
C VAL A 36 -2.64 -1.12 0.81
N ILE A 37 -2.38 0.00 1.50
CA ILE A 37 -1.27 0.89 1.20
C ILE A 37 -0.16 0.60 2.20
N LEU A 38 1.01 0.20 1.71
CA LEU A 38 2.19 -0.07 2.51
C LEU A 38 3.28 0.94 2.13
N GLU A 39 3.80 1.65 3.11
CA GLU A 39 4.86 2.64 2.93
C GLU A 39 5.96 2.39 3.96
N ARG A 40 7.21 2.57 3.53
CA ARG A 40 8.35 2.52 4.44
C ARG A 40 8.28 3.72 5.37
N TYR A 41 8.65 3.52 6.64
CA TYR A 41 8.75 4.61 7.59
C TYR A 41 9.72 5.69 7.06
N PRO A 42 9.35 6.99 7.06
CA PRO A 42 10.18 8.03 6.44
C PRO A 42 11.58 8.19 7.02
N ARG A 43 11.80 7.79 8.28
CA ARG A 43 13.12 7.85 8.92
C ARG A 43 13.82 6.48 9.00
N GLU A 44 13.31 5.48 8.28
CA GLU A 44 13.95 4.18 8.15
C GLU A 44 15.31 4.31 7.44
N LYS A 45 16.34 3.67 7.97
CA LYS A 45 17.72 3.79 7.49
C LYS A 45 18.34 2.46 7.04
N ALA A 46 17.84 1.33 7.54
CA ALA A 46 18.42 0.02 7.34
C ALA A 46 17.63 -0.81 6.31
N LEU A 47 16.30 -0.70 6.30
CA LEU A 47 15.47 -1.51 5.41
C LEU A 47 15.50 -0.99 3.96
N PRO A 48 15.45 -1.90 2.97
CA PRO A 48 15.40 -1.54 1.55
C PRO A 48 14.14 -0.74 1.20
N VAL A 49 14.17 -0.09 0.04
CA VAL A 49 13.01 0.59 -0.51
C VAL A 49 12.00 -0.44 -1.02
N LEU A 50 10.72 -0.21 -0.75
CA LEU A 50 9.64 -1.03 -1.29
C LEU A 50 9.39 -0.71 -2.77
N ASP A 51 9.39 -1.73 -3.62
CA ASP A 51 9.09 -1.58 -5.06
C ASP A 51 7.61 -1.23 -5.33
N ARG A 52 6.71 -1.69 -4.47
CA ARG A 52 5.26 -1.49 -4.59
C ARG A 52 4.70 -0.97 -3.27
N THR A 53 3.77 -0.03 -3.37
CA THR A 53 3.11 0.58 -2.20
C THR A 53 1.61 0.29 -2.14
N LYS A 54 1.04 -0.40 -3.12
CA LYS A 54 -0.39 -0.76 -3.16
C LYS A 54 -0.53 -2.25 -3.38
N PHE A 55 -1.33 -2.90 -2.55
CA PHE A 55 -1.52 -4.34 -2.53
C PHE A 55 -3.01 -4.67 -2.54
N LEU A 56 -3.38 -5.78 -3.17
CA LEU A 56 -4.70 -6.40 -3.05
C LEU A 56 -4.52 -7.69 -2.27
N VAL A 57 -4.87 -7.66 -0.99
CA VAL A 57 -4.60 -8.72 -0.03
C VAL A 57 -5.86 -9.59 0.13
N PRO A 58 -5.79 -10.93 0.05
CA PRO A 58 -6.93 -11.79 0.36
C PRO A 58 -7.44 -11.55 1.79
N GLN A 59 -8.76 -11.56 2.01
CA GLN A 59 -9.35 -11.27 3.33
C GLN A 59 -9.00 -12.31 4.40
N GLU A 60 -8.79 -13.55 3.97
CA GLU A 60 -8.38 -14.69 4.78
C GLU A 60 -6.90 -14.64 5.19
N LEU A 61 -6.11 -13.75 4.58
CA LEU A 61 -4.70 -13.64 4.87
C LEU A 61 -4.48 -13.02 6.26
N THR A 62 -3.84 -13.76 7.14
CA THR A 62 -3.47 -13.26 8.47
C THR A 62 -2.37 -12.20 8.39
N MET A 63 -2.27 -11.37 9.43
CA MET A 63 -1.18 -10.38 9.53
C MET A 63 0.20 -11.03 9.54
N GLY A 64 0.36 -12.21 10.14
CA GLY A 64 1.62 -12.95 10.15
C GLY A 64 2.04 -13.39 8.75
N GLN A 65 1.11 -13.97 7.99
CA GLN A 65 1.35 -14.32 6.57
C GLN A 65 1.64 -13.07 5.73
N PHE A 66 0.93 -11.97 5.97
CA PHE A 66 1.19 -10.71 5.28
C PHE A 66 2.61 -10.19 5.53
N VAL A 67 3.06 -10.19 6.79
CA VAL A 67 4.44 -9.80 7.13
C VAL A 67 5.47 -10.73 6.47
N ALA A 68 5.22 -12.04 6.44
CA ALA A 68 6.12 -13.00 5.81
C ALA A 68 6.26 -12.81 4.28
N ILE A 69 5.22 -12.29 3.62
CA ILE A 69 5.25 -11.99 2.17
C ILE A 69 6.05 -10.71 1.87
N ILE A 70 6.05 -9.75 2.79
CA ILE A 70 6.68 -8.43 2.60
C ILE A 70 8.15 -8.41 3.00
N ARG A 71 8.57 -9.32 3.89
CA ARG A 71 9.92 -9.41 4.44
C ARG A 71 10.90 -10.04 3.46
#